data_AF-A0A1R3XJI2-F1
#
_entry.id   AF-A0A1R3XJI2-F1
#
_cell.length_a   1.000
_cell.length_b   1.000
_cell.length_c   1.000
_cell.angle_alpha   90.00
_cell.angle_beta   90.00
_cell.angle_gamma   90.00
#
_symmetry.space_group_name_H-M   'P 1'
#
loop_
_entity.id
_entity.type
_entity.pdbx_description
1 polymer ?
#
loop_
_entity_poly.entity_id
_entity_poly.type
_entity_poly.pdbx_seq_one_letter_code
_entity_poly.pdbx_strand_id
1 'polypeptide(L)'
;MAKYNLTWQESDAQLLDALLLATGGEGGATLQDVLLMADAVDGTVFSLEEVTAGLEKLTATGCISVQKNKLYLSPDFLQAYEKTTLAEGVEEQSARPLEKLLHQKEITAEAIEQARNSVFKKYKLKNHYQQYLEQFG
;
A
#
# COMPACT_ATOMS: atom_id res chain seq x y z
N MET A 1 22.31 -9.86 8.10
CA MET A 1 21.70 -9.09 7.00
C MET A 1 20.23 -8.92 7.33
N ALA A 2 19.69 -7.71 7.31
CA ALA A 2 18.28 -7.48 7.63
C ALA A 2 17.42 -8.21 6.59
N LYS A 3 16.62 -9.17 7.05
CA LYS A 3 15.75 -10.03 6.22
C LYS A 3 14.58 -9.23 5.60
N TYR A 4 14.37 -8.00 6.05
CA TYR A 4 13.27 -7.11 5.69
C TYR A 4 13.78 -5.68 5.52
N ASN A 5 13.22 -4.95 4.54
CA ASN A 5 13.42 -3.52 4.41
C ASN A 5 12.52 -2.81 5.42
N LEU A 6 13.12 -2.15 6.41
CA LEU A 6 12.43 -1.43 7.48
C LEU A 6 12.29 0.07 7.18
N THR A 7 12.71 0.51 6.00
CA THR A 7 12.63 1.89 5.57
C THR A 7 11.50 2.03 4.55
N TRP A 8 10.73 3.11 4.68
CA TRP A 8 9.78 3.51 3.65
C TRP A 8 10.52 3.84 2.35
N GLN A 9 9.90 3.48 1.24
CA GLN A 9 10.35 3.75 -0.11
C GLN A 9 9.24 4.51 -0.83
N GLU A 10 9.59 5.26 -1.86
CA GLU A 10 8.63 6.00 -2.68
C GLU A 10 7.54 5.09 -3.25
N SER A 11 7.92 3.87 -3.66
CA SER A 11 6.99 2.86 -4.17
C SER A 11 5.93 2.41 -3.16
N ASP A 12 6.20 2.50 -1.86
CA ASP A 12 5.18 2.19 -0.84
C ASP A 12 4.09 3.27 -0.80
N ALA A 13 4.50 4.53 -0.94
CA ALA A 13 3.58 5.67 -0.97
C ALA A 13 2.77 5.67 -2.25
N GLN A 14 3.40 5.39 -3.41
CA GLN A 14 2.72 5.24 -4.69
C GLN A 14 1.70 4.09 -4.67
N LEU A 15 2.05 2.95 -4.06
CA LEU A 15 1.13 1.82 -3.94
C LEU A 15 -0.08 2.15 -3.06
N LEU A 16 0.15 2.92 -1.99
CA LEU A 16 -0.92 3.37 -1.11
C LEU A 16 -1.83 4.41 -1.78
N ASP A 17 -1.25 5.31 -2.57
CA ASP A 17 -1.98 6.28 -3.37
C ASP A 17 -2.86 5.59 -4.42
N ALA A 18 -2.29 4.64 -5.15
CA ALA A 18 -3.03 3.81 -6.10
C ALA A 18 -4.17 3.02 -5.43
N LEU A 19 -3.97 2.55 -4.19
CA LEU A 19 -5.03 1.89 -3.42
C LEU A 19 -6.14 2.87 -3.00
N LEU A 20 -5.79 4.08 -2.59
CA LEU A 20 -6.74 5.14 -2.28
C LEU A 20 -7.61 5.47 -3.50
N LEU A 21 -6.98 5.57 -4.68
CA LEU A 21 -7.68 5.83 -5.93
C LEU A 21 -8.54 4.63 -6.38
N ALA A 22 -8.01 3.41 -6.30
CA ALA A 22 -8.73 2.20 -6.68
C ALA A 22 -9.96 1.92 -5.79
N THR A 23 -9.91 2.35 -4.53
CA THR A 23 -11.03 2.25 -3.59
C THR A 23 -11.94 3.49 -3.64
N GLY A 24 -11.50 4.60 -4.24
CA GLY A 24 -12.18 5.90 -4.11
C GLY A 24 -12.30 6.37 -2.66
N GLY A 25 -11.42 5.90 -1.77
CA GLY A 25 -11.49 6.14 -0.33
C GLY A 25 -12.52 5.30 0.43
N GLU A 26 -13.29 4.43 -0.24
CA GLU A 26 -14.34 3.62 0.40
C GLU A 26 -14.28 2.15 -0.03
N GLY A 27 -14.40 1.24 0.93
CA GLY A 27 -14.42 -0.20 0.63
C GLY A 27 -13.04 -0.77 0.29
N GLY A 28 -13.00 -1.75 -0.61
CA GLY A 28 -11.77 -2.51 -0.90
C GLY A 28 -11.62 -2.86 -2.37
N ALA A 29 -10.37 -2.84 -2.83
CA ALA A 29 -9.95 -3.05 -4.21
C ALA A 29 -9.18 -4.36 -4.37
N THR A 30 -9.21 -4.97 -5.55
CA THR A 30 -8.34 -6.12 -5.82
C THR A 30 -6.91 -5.64 -6.08
N LEU A 31 -5.91 -6.52 -5.95
CA LEU A 31 -4.53 -6.16 -6.30
C LEU A 31 -4.44 -5.66 -7.75
N GLN A 32 -5.18 -6.27 -8.66
CA GLN A 32 -5.22 -5.88 -10.06
C GLN A 32 -5.70 -4.44 -10.23
N ASP A 33 -6.80 -4.06 -9.57
CA ASP A 33 -7.31 -2.67 -9.65
C ASP A 33 -6.28 -1.67 -9.13
N VAL A 34 -5.56 -2.01 -8.06
CA VAL A 34 -4.51 -1.16 -7.49
C VAL A 34 -3.35 -0.98 -8.47
N LEU A 35 -2.86 -2.07 -9.07
CA LEU A 35 -1.73 -2.00 -10.02
C LEU A 35 -2.12 -1.22 -11.29
N LEU A 36 -3.35 -1.41 -11.78
CA LEU A 36 -3.88 -0.64 -12.91
C LEU A 36 -3.99 0.85 -12.59
N MET A 37 -4.40 1.21 -11.38
CA MET A 37 -4.45 2.63 -10.98
C MET A 37 -3.06 3.23 -10.87
N ALA A 38 -2.07 2.49 -10.37
CA ALA A 38 -0.70 2.99 -10.30
C ALA A 38 -0.10 3.28 -11.69
N ASP A 39 -0.34 2.38 -12.64
CA ASP A 39 0.04 2.57 -14.04
C ASP A 39 -0.71 3.74 -14.67
N ALA A 40 -2.02 3.86 -14.43
CA ALA A 40 -2.84 4.94 -14.98
C ALA A 40 -2.50 6.34 -14.45
N VAL A 41 -2.01 6.45 -13.21
CA VAL A 41 -1.76 7.74 -12.55
C VAL A 41 -0.38 8.28 -12.87
N ASP A 42 0.66 7.48 -12.62
CA ASP A 42 2.05 7.92 -12.69
C ASP A 42 2.88 7.03 -13.65
N GLY A 43 2.26 6.11 -14.42
CA GLY A 43 2.97 5.17 -15.29
C GLY A 43 3.82 4.14 -14.53
N THR A 44 3.49 3.92 -13.24
CA THR A 44 4.33 3.12 -12.36
C THR A 44 4.04 1.64 -12.53
N VAL A 45 5.05 0.89 -12.99
CA VAL A 45 4.99 -0.57 -13.12
C VAL A 45 5.78 -1.19 -11.98
N PHE A 46 5.07 -1.68 -10.95
CA PHE A 46 5.71 -2.31 -9.81
C PHE A 46 6.18 -3.73 -10.11
N SER A 47 7.38 -4.08 -9.64
CA SER A 47 7.83 -5.46 -9.57
C SER A 47 7.12 -6.24 -8.45
N LEU A 48 7.12 -7.58 -8.53
CA LEU A 48 6.59 -8.44 -7.47
C LEU A 48 7.24 -8.15 -6.11
N GLU A 49 8.54 -7.83 -6.10
CA GLU A 49 9.28 -7.55 -4.87
C GLU A 49 8.82 -6.24 -4.24
N GLU A 50 8.59 -5.19 -5.03
CA GLU A 50 8.07 -3.90 -4.58
C GLU A 50 6.64 -4.03 -4.05
N VAL A 51 5.76 -4.69 -4.78
CA VAL A 51 4.38 -4.96 -4.33
C VAL A 51 4.40 -5.75 -3.02
N THR A 52 5.24 -6.78 -2.92
CA THR A 52 5.32 -7.61 -1.72
C THR A 52 5.83 -6.81 -0.54
N ALA A 53 6.94 -6.09 -0.69
CA ALA A 53 7.53 -5.30 0.39
C ALA A 53 6.59 -4.17 0.84
N GLY A 54 5.96 -3.48 -0.11
CA GLY A 54 5.02 -2.39 0.17
C GLY A 54 3.79 -2.88 0.91
N LEU A 55 3.10 -3.91 0.41
CA LEU A 55 1.92 -4.46 1.07
C LEU A 55 2.23 -5.04 2.45
N GLU A 56 3.39 -5.68 2.62
CA GLU A 56 3.85 -6.16 3.92
C GLU A 56 4.02 -5.03 4.92
N LYS A 57 4.71 -3.94 4.53
CA LYS A 57 4.89 -2.76 5.39
C LYS A 57 3.56 -2.08 5.71
N LEU A 58 2.72 -1.83 4.71
CA LEU A 58 1.42 -1.18 4.87
C LEU A 58 0.47 -2.00 5.76
N THR A 59 0.51 -3.32 5.67
CA THR A 59 -0.28 -4.19 6.54
C THR A 59 0.31 -4.24 7.95
N ALA A 60 1.64 -4.33 8.07
CA ALA A 60 2.35 -4.36 9.34
C ALA A 60 2.10 -3.10 10.19
N THR A 61 2.00 -1.94 9.54
CA THR A 61 1.74 -0.66 10.21
C THR A 61 0.25 -0.32 10.32
N GLY A 62 -0.61 -1.26 9.93
CA GLY A 62 -2.07 -1.13 10.02
C GLY A 62 -2.67 -0.08 9.08
N CYS A 63 -1.94 0.35 8.04
CA CYS A 63 -2.51 1.25 7.01
C CYS A 63 -3.57 0.54 6.18
N ILE A 64 -3.36 -0.76 5.92
CA ILE A 64 -4.26 -1.58 5.11
C ILE A 64 -4.59 -2.90 5.81
N SER A 65 -5.67 -3.53 5.35
CA SER A 65 -6.03 -4.90 5.70
C SER A 65 -6.47 -5.69 4.47
N VAL A 66 -6.31 -7.00 4.52
CA VAL A 66 -6.78 -7.90 3.45
C VAL A 66 -8.03 -8.64 3.93
N GLN A 67 -9.13 -8.50 3.21
CA GLN A 67 -10.38 -9.23 3.48
C GLN A 67 -10.98 -9.74 2.17
N LYS A 68 -11.44 -11.00 2.15
CA LYS A 68 -12.09 -11.61 0.96
C LYS A 68 -11.34 -11.37 -0.37
N ASN A 69 -10.01 -11.49 -0.34
CA ASN A 69 -9.11 -11.24 -1.48
C ASN A 69 -9.11 -9.80 -2.02
N LYS A 70 -9.50 -8.82 -1.19
CA LYS A 70 -9.42 -7.40 -1.48
C LYS A 70 -8.59 -6.68 -0.42
N LEU A 71 -7.91 -5.64 -0.86
CA LEU A 71 -7.14 -4.70 -0.05
C LEU A 71 -8.09 -3.58 0.39
N TYR A 72 -8.12 -3.32 1.68
CA TYR A 72 -8.93 -2.28 2.31
C TYR A 72 -8.02 -1.29 3.01
N LEU A 73 -8.31 0.00 2.89
CA LEU A 73 -7.71 1.02 3.73
C LEU A 73 -8.31 0.96 5.13
N SER A 74 -7.47 1.06 6.14
CA SER A 74 -7.94 1.10 7.52
C SER A 74 -8.68 2.41 7.79
N PRO A 75 -9.84 2.37 8.47
CA PRO A 75 -10.58 3.60 8.82
C PRO A 75 -9.72 4.61 9.61
N ASP A 76 -8.90 4.12 10.55
CA ASP A 76 -7.96 4.96 11.30
C ASP A 76 -6.94 5.66 10.39
N PHE A 77 -6.49 4.97 9.34
CA PHE A 77 -5.56 5.55 8.37
C PHE A 77 -6.24 6.62 7.53
N LEU A 78 -7.46 6.36 7.02
CA LEU A 78 -8.23 7.34 6.24
C LEU A 78 -8.53 8.60 7.07
N GLN A 79 -8.89 8.44 8.33
CA GLN A 79 -9.14 9.58 9.22
C GLN A 79 -7.86 10.39 9.50
N ALA A 80 -6.72 9.71 9.66
CA ALA A 80 -5.43 10.39 9.80
C ALA A 80 -5.05 11.13 8.51
N TYR A 81 -5.25 10.49 7.36
CA TYR A 81 -5.03 11.09 6.03
C TYR A 81 -5.89 12.33 5.79
N GLU A 82 -7.19 12.25 6.03
CA GLU A 82 -8.10 13.38 5.91
C GLU A 82 -7.67 14.55 6.81
N LYS A 83 -7.31 14.27 8.07
CA LYS A 83 -6.82 15.31 9.01
C LYS A 83 -5.53 15.97 8.53
N THR A 84 -4.56 15.20 8.01
CA THR A 84 -3.32 15.75 7.48
C THR A 84 -3.59 16.60 6.25
N THR A 85 -4.40 16.11 5.30
CA THR A 85 -4.76 16.84 4.08
C THR A 85 -5.52 18.13 4.38
N LEU A 86 -6.43 18.13 5.35
CA LEU A 86 -7.16 19.32 5.80
C LEU A 86 -6.27 20.34 6.53
N ALA A 87 -5.28 19.86 7.28
CA ALA A 87 -4.38 20.73 8.06
C ALA A 87 -3.32 21.41 7.19
N GLU A 88 -2.90 20.80 6.09
CA GLU A 88 -1.85 21.35 5.23
C GLU A 88 -2.35 22.47 4.31
N GLY A 89 -3.67 22.59 4.08
CA GLY A 89 -4.17 23.49 3.06
C GLY A 89 -3.63 23.13 1.66
N VAL A 90 -4.14 23.77 0.62
CA VAL A 90 -3.75 23.50 -0.78
C VAL A 90 -2.39 24.17 -1.09
N GLU A 91 -1.38 24.02 -0.24
CA GLU A 91 -0.04 24.55 -0.51
C GLU A 91 0.82 23.49 -1.21
N GLU A 92 0.87 23.65 -2.54
CA GLU A 92 1.84 23.06 -3.46
C GLU A 92 3.27 23.10 -2.89
N GLN A 93 3.91 21.93 -2.76
CA GLN A 93 5.37 21.65 -2.65
C GLN A 93 5.85 20.89 -1.41
N SER A 94 4.99 20.58 -0.44
CA SER A 94 5.37 19.67 0.65
C SER A 94 5.17 18.20 0.25
N ALA A 95 6.07 17.30 0.68
CA ALA A 95 6.00 15.85 0.48
C ALA A 95 4.55 15.32 0.56
N ARG A 96 4.16 14.40 -0.34
CA ARG A 96 2.76 13.96 -0.49
C ARG A 96 2.22 13.59 0.91
N PRO A 97 1.03 14.04 1.33
CA PRO A 97 0.53 13.82 2.70
C PRO A 97 0.61 12.35 3.17
N LEU A 98 0.50 11.41 2.23
CA LEU A 98 0.73 9.98 2.45
C LEU A 98 2.15 9.66 2.93
N GLU A 99 3.19 10.20 2.30
CA GLU A 99 4.60 9.96 2.67
C GLU A 99 4.89 10.42 4.09
N LYS A 100 4.36 11.59 4.48
CA LYS A 100 4.48 12.11 5.86
C LYS A 100 3.84 11.17 6.87
N LEU A 101 2.64 10.65 6.57
CA LEU A 101 1.94 9.71 7.44
C LEU A 101 2.66 8.37 7.54
N LEU A 102 3.21 7.89 6.44
CA LEU A 102 4.02 6.68 6.44
C LEU A 102 5.26 6.86 7.30
N HIS A 103 6.00 7.96 7.15
CA HIS A 103 7.22 8.23 7.93
C HIS A 103 6.97 8.38 9.44
N GLN A 104 5.74 8.65 9.87
CA GLN A 104 5.37 8.65 11.29
C GLN A 104 5.11 7.24 11.86
N LYS A 105 4.96 6.23 10.99
CA LYS A 105 4.72 4.84 11.38
C LYS A 105 6.03 4.08 11.46
N GLU A 106 6.28 3.52 12.64
CA GLU A 106 7.42 2.63 12.86
C GLU A 106 7.18 1.28 12.17
N ILE A 107 8.16 0.87 11.37
CA ILE A 107 8.18 -0.46 10.73
C ILE A 107 9.07 -1.36 11.57
N THR A 108 8.51 -2.44 12.13
CA THR A 108 9.27 -3.46 12.84
C THR A 108 9.34 -4.76 12.04
N ALA A 109 10.46 -5.47 12.15
CA ALA A 109 10.66 -6.75 11.47
C ALA A 109 9.64 -7.81 11.93
N GLU A 110 9.26 -7.78 13.21
CA GLU A 110 8.24 -8.68 13.78
C GLU A 110 6.87 -8.45 13.15
N ALA A 111 6.45 -7.20 12.96
CA ALA A 111 5.17 -6.87 12.34
C ALA A 111 5.13 -7.28 10.85
N ILE A 112 6.24 -7.09 10.11
CA ILE A 112 6.37 -7.57 8.73
C ILE A 112 6.26 -9.10 8.68
N GLU A 113 6.98 -9.82 9.55
CA GLU A 113 6.97 -11.28 9.55
C GLU A 113 5.58 -11.83 9.90
N GLN A 114 4.86 -11.16 10.81
CA GLN A 114 3.47 -11.49 11.12
C GLN A 114 2.54 -11.25 9.92
N ALA A 115 2.64 -10.11 9.24
CA ALA A 115 1.84 -9.79 8.06
C ALA A 115 2.09 -10.81 6.93
N ARG A 116 3.35 -11.12 6.62
CA ARG A 116 3.75 -12.13 5.63
C ARG A 116 3.13 -13.50 5.93
N ASN A 117 3.32 -13.99 7.14
CA ASN A 117 2.94 -15.36 7.51
C ASN A 117 1.43 -15.55 7.73
N SER A 118 0.75 -14.51 8.24
CA SER A 118 -0.66 -14.62 8.64
C SER A 118 -1.61 -14.16 7.54
N VAL A 119 -1.23 -13.11 6.81
CA VAL A 119 -2.10 -12.44 5.82
C VAL A 119 -1.70 -12.87 4.41
N PHE A 120 -0.49 -12.56 3.98
CA PHE A 120 -0.09 -12.75 2.58
C PHE A 120 0.08 -14.20 2.17
N LYS A 121 0.44 -15.08 3.11
CA LYS A 121 0.44 -16.53 2.90
C LYS A 121 -0.95 -17.08 2.53
N LYS A 122 -2.02 -16.57 3.15
CA LYS A 122 -3.40 -16.97 2.85
C LYS A 122 -3.93 -16.28 1.59
N TYR A 123 -3.56 -15.01 1.40
CA TYR A 123 -3.96 -14.20 0.26
C TYR A 123 -3.37 -14.71 -1.07
N LYS A 124 -2.25 -15.46 -1.05
CA LYS A 124 -1.54 -15.92 -2.26
C LYS A 124 -1.13 -14.76 -3.18
N LEU A 125 -0.48 -13.76 -2.61
CA LEU A 125 -0.08 -12.52 -3.29
C LEU A 125 0.58 -12.75 -4.67
N LYS A 126 1.52 -13.70 -4.73
CA LYS A 126 2.22 -14.06 -5.98
C LYS A 126 1.27 -14.49 -7.10
N ASN A 127 0.20 -15.22 -6.77
CA ASN A 127 -0.76 -15.68 -7.77
C ASN A 127 -1.56 -14.50 -8.32
N HIS A 128 -2.00 -13.58 -7.46
CA HIS A 128 -2.71 -12.38 -7.89
C HIS A 128 -1.83 -11.48 -8.77
N TYR A 129 -0.56 -11.34 -8.43
CA TYR A 129 0.40 -10.60 -9.24
C TYR A 129 0.65 -11.27 -10.61
N GLN A 130 0.78 -12.60 -10.65
CA GLN A 130 0.90 -13.33 -11.92
C GLN A 130 -0.33 -13.15 -12.82
N GLN A 131 -1.53 -13.21 -12.25
CA GLN A 131 -2.77 -12.97 -13.00
C GLN A 131 -2.82 -11.57 -13.61
N TYR A 132 -2.31 -10.57 -12.90
CA TYR A 132 -2.17 -9.21 -13.44
C TYR A 132 -1.22 -9.19 -14.65
N LEU A 133 -0.02 -9.78 -14.52
CA LEU A 133 0.93 -9.84 -15.63
C LEU A 133 0.40 -10.62 -16.84
N GLU A 134 -0.37 -11.68 -16.64
CA GLU A 134 -0.97 -12.44 -17.76
C GLU A 134 -2.04 -11.64 -18.52
N GLN A 135 -2.67 -10.66 -17.88
CA GLN A 135 -3.74 -9.85 -18.47
C GLN A 135 -3.26 -8.49 -19.01
N PHE A 136 -2.21 -7.91 -18.42
CA PHE A 136 -1.76 -6.53 -18.70
C PHE A 136 -0.24 -6.37 -18.83
N GLY A 137 0.55 -7.43 -18.61
CA GLY A 137 2.02 -7.39 -18.65
C GLY A 137 2.64 -7.71 -20.00
#